data_AF-A0A3C1F7C7-F1
#
_entry.id   AF-A0A3C1F7C7-F1
#
_cell.length_a   1.000
_cell.length_b   1.000
_cell.length_c   1.000
_cell.angle_alpha   90.00
_cell.angle_beta   90.00
_cell.angle_gamma   90.00
#
_symmetry.space_group_name_H-M   'P 1'
#
loop_
_entity.id
_entity.type
_entity.pdbx_description
1 polymer ?
#
loop_
_entity_poly.entity_id
_entity_poly.type
_entity_poly.pdbx_seq_one_letter_code
_entity_poly.pdbx_strand_id
1 'polypeptide(L)'
;IKHAGLPWELGLAETQQTLRANGLRDRILIRTDGGMKTGRDVVIAALFGAEEYGFGTAAVVATGCVMTRQCHLNTCPVGVATQDPALRARFTGTPEMVVNYLTFVAQEIREIMASIGARRLEDLIGRTELLTIRRRDDLPAKAKTVDLSRLIASGGEGPRYHLRPRNDWEGDQPLDDRILEEGREAIERRQPLQRSYRICNVHRT
;
A
#
# COMPACT_ATOMS: atom_id res chain seq x y z
N ILE A 1 13.87 5.75 -14.21
CA ILE A 1 12.74 4.79 -14.15
C ILE A 1 13.13 3.36 -14.56
N LYS A 2 14.02 3.13 -15.54
CA LYS A 2 14.22 1.78 -16.11
C LYS A 2 15.11 0.81 -15.32
N HIS A 3 15.99 1.31 -14.44
CA HIS A 3 17.10 0.51 -13.89
C HIS A 3 17.17 0.50 -12.34
N ALA A 4 16.15 0.99 -11.66
CA ALA A 4 16.10 1.03 -10.20
C ALA A 4 14.74 0.52 -9.71
N GLY A 5 14.76 -0.30 -8.66
CA GLY A 5 13.59 -0.99 -8.12
C GLY A 5 13.51 -2.46 -8.52
N LEU A 6 12.74 -3.23 -7.75
CA LEU A 6 12.42 -4.63 -7.99
C LEU A 6 10.89 -4.79 -8.10
N PRO A 7 10.39 -5.90 -8.69
CA PRO A 7 8.97 -6.24 -8.65
C PRO A 7 8.44 -6.29 -7.21
N TRP A 8 7.22 -5.79 -7.00
CA TRP A 8 6.62 -5.72 -5.67
C TRP A 8 6.38 -7.12 -5.09
N GLU A 9 6.21 -8.15 -5.93
CA GLU A 9 6.04 -9.53 -5.51
C GLU A 9 7.21 -10.02 -4.64
N LEU A 10 8.44 -9.64 -4.99
CA LEU A 10 9.64 -10.01 -4.24
C LEU A 10 9.67 -9.31 -2.89
N GLY A 11 9.54 -7.97 -2.88
CA GLY A 11 9.60 -7.19 -1.64
C GLY A 11 8.44 -7.49 -0.69
N LEU A 12 7.24 -7.72 -1.23
CA LEU A 12 6.06 -8.07 -0.44
C LEU A 12 6.22 -9.44 0.21
N ALA A 13 6.62 -10.46 -0.55
CA ALA A 13 6.85 -11.79 -0.02
C ALA A 13 7.97 -11.79 1.05
N GLU A 14 9.08 -11.10 0.80
CA GLU A 14 10.18 -10.97 1.77
C GLU A 14 9.73 -10.27 3.05
N THR A 15 8.97 -9.17 2.94
CA THR A 15 8.44 -8.44 4.09
C THR A 15 7.50 -9.32 4.91
N GLN A 16 6.55 -9.99 4.24
CA GLN A 16 5.62 -10.94 4.87
C GLN A 16 6.38 -12.04 5.61
N GLN A 17 7.31 -12.71 4.93
CA GLN A 17 8.04 -13.84 5.47
C GLN A 17 8.93 -13.41 6.65
N THR A 18 9.61 -12.28 6.55
CA THR A 18 10.51 -11.78 7.60
C THR A 18 9.73 -11.37 8.85
N LEU A 19 8.61 -10.65 8.68
CA LEU A 19 7.78 -10.25 9.83
C LEU A 19 7.16 -11.45 10.53
N ARG A 20 6.76 -12.49 9.79
CA ARG A 20 6.23 -13.73 10.38
C ARG A 20 7.31 -14.52 11.12
N ALA A 21 8.49 -14.68 10.52
CA ALA A 21 9.61 -15.38 11.13
C ALA A 21 10.08 -14.75 12.46
N ASN A 22 9.85 -13.44 12.64
CA ASN A 22 10.23 -12.70 13.85
C ASN A 22 9.05 -12.45 14.81
N GLY A 23 7.85 -12.97 14.54
CA GLY A 23 6.69 -12.75 15.42
C GLY A 23 6.24 -11.29 15.48
N LEU A 24 6.44 -10.53 14.40
CA LEU A 24 6.10 -9.10 14.31
C LEU A 24 4.92 -8.82 13.35
N ARG A 25 4.42 -9.85 12.66
CA ARG A 25 3.44 -9.67 11.57
C ARG A 25 2.10 -9.08 12.03
N ASP A 26 1.70 -9.34 13.28
CA ASP A 26 0.48 -8.81 13.88
C ASP A 26 0.51 -7.30 14.13
N ARG A 27 1.70 -6.69 14.14
CA ARG A 27 1.93 -5.27 14.51
C ARG A 27 1.88 -4.30 13.34
N ILE A 28 2.06 -4.80 12.11
CA ILE A 28 2.27 -3.97 10.93
C ILE A 28 1.23 -4.32 9.87
N LEU A 29 0.45 -3.33 9.44
CA LEU A 29 -0.34 -3.42 8.23
C LEU A 29 0.58 -3.31 7.02
N ILE A 30 0.49 -4.24 6.06
CA ILE A 30 1.29 -4.20 4.84
C ILE A 30 0.46 -3.67 3.67
N ARG A 31 0.90 -2.55 3.10
CA ARG A 31 0.34 -1.95 1.88
C ARG A 31 1.28 -2.20 0.70
N THR A 32 0.73 -2.42 -0.49
CA THR A 32 1.53 -2.52 -1.72
C THR A 32 0.89 -1.76 -2.88
N ASP A 33 1.71 -1.29 -3.81
CA ASP A 33 1.31 -0.70 -5.08
C ASP A 33 2.32 -1.10 -6.17
N GLY A 34 2.14 -0.59 -7.39
CA GLY A 34 3.11 -0.80 -8.46
C GLY A 34 2.48 -1.48 -9.67
N GLY A 35 1.86 -0.68 -10.54
CA GLY A 35 1.27 -1.19 -11.78
C GLY A 35 0.02 -2.05 -11.59
N MET A 36 -0.59 -2.05 -10.41
CA MET A 36 -1.90 -2.66 -10.14
C MET A 36 -2.97 -2.04 -11.03
N LYS A 37 -3.80 -2.90 -11.63
CA LYS A 37 -4.88 -2.50 -12.54
C LYS A 37 -6.17 -3.28 -12.32
N THR A 38 -6.06 -4.53 -11.88
CA THR A 38 -7.15 -5.52 -11.89
C THR A 38 -7.42 -6.07 -10.50
N GLY A 39 -8.59 -6.69 -10.32
CA GLY A 39 -8.91 -7.46 -9.13
C GLY A 39 -7.99 -8.66 -8.95
N ARG A 40 -7.51 -9.26 -10.04
CA ARG A 40 -6.48 -10.32 -9.97
C ARG A 40 -5.18 -9.84 -9.34
N ASP A 41 -4.73 -8.62 -9.65
CA ASP A 41 -3.51 -8.06 -9.04
C ASP A 41 -3.68 -7.93 -7.51
N VAL A 42 -4.86 -7.48 -7.07
CA VAL A 42 -5.21 -7.38 -5.65
C VAL A 42 -5.22 -8.75 -4.97
N VAL A 43 -5.85 -9.75 -5.58
CA VAL A 43 -5.91 -11.10 -5.00
C VAL A 43 -4.50 -11.70 -4.89
N ILE A 44 -3.64 -11.53 -5.91
CA ILE A 44 -2.25 -12.01 -5.83
C ILE A 44 -1.47 -11.29 -4.73
N ALA A 45 -1.63 -9.96 -4.62
CA ALA A 45 -1.02 -9.20 -3.54
C ALA A 45 -1.51 -9.64 -2.16
N ALA A 46 -2.82 -9.93 -2.01
CA ALA A 46 -3.39 -10.48 -0.79
C ALA A 46 -2.72 -11.81 -0.42
N LEU A 47 -2.63 -12.74 -1.38
CA LEU A 47 -1.99 -14.05 -1.18
C LEU A 47 -0.52 -13.95 -0.75
N PHE A 48 0.19 -12.91 -1.20
CA PHE A 48 1.55 -12.60 -0.76
C PHE A 48 1.64 -11.84 0.58
N GLY A 49 0.51 -11.40 1.15
CA GLY A 49 0.45 -10.85 2.51
C GLY A 49 0.04 -9.40 2.63
N ALA A 50 -0.34 -8.73 1.53
CA ALA A 50 -0.81 -7.35 1.60
C ALA A 50 -2.28 -7.24 2.02
N GLU A 51 -2.57 -6.15 2.72
CA GLU A 51 -3.88 -5.83 3.31
C GLU A 51 -4.50 -4.59 2.65
N GLU A 52 -3.65 -3.73 2.06
CA GLU A 52 -4.08 -2.54 1.33
C GLU A 52 -3.35 -2.42 -0.01
N TYR A 53 -4.06 -1.85 -1.00
CA TYR A 53 -3.66 -1.90 -2.41
C TYR A 53 -3.75 -0.49 -3.03
N GLY A 54 -2.63 0.01 -3.53
CA GLY A 54 -2.53 1.35 -4.10
C GLY A 54 -2.73 1.38 -5.62
N PHE A 55 -3.58 2.31 -6.07
CA PHE A 55 -3.86 2.54 -7.50
C PHE A 55 -3.50 3.98 -7.89
N GLY A 56 -2.35 4.14 -8.55
CA GLY A 56 -1.93 5.43 -9.13
C GLY A 56 -2.34 5.55 -10.59
N THR A 57 -1.52 4.99 -11.48
CA THR A 57 -1.70 5.11 -12.94
C THR A 57 -3.07 4.68 -13.42
N ALA A 58 -3.61 3.56 -12.93
CA ALA A 58 -4.90 3.06 -13.39
C ALA A 58 -6.06 4.01 -13.01
N ALA A 59 -6.04 4.60 -11.82
CA ALA A 59 -7.01 5.60 -11.40
C ALA A 59 -6.91 6.88 -12.25
N VAL A 60 -5.69 7.30 -12.60
CA VAL A 60 -5.45 8.46 -13.46
C VAL A 60 -5.82 8.20 -14.93
N VAL A 61 -5.70 6.95 -15.39
CA VAL A 61 -6.21 6.51 -16.70
C VAL A 61 -7.73 6.51 -16.70
N ALA A 62 -8.37 6.03 -15.63
CA ALA A 62 -9.82 6.08 -15.48
C ALA A 62 -10.39 7.50 -15.55
N THR A 63 -9.62 8.52 -15.13
CA THR A 63 -10.01 9.94 -15.24
C THR A 63 -9.58 10.63 -16.54
N GLY A 64 -9.04 9.90 -17.52
CA GLY A 64 -8.81 10.40 -18.88
C GLY A 64 -7.36 10.48 -19.33
N CYS A 65 -6.38 10.00 -18.56
CA CYS A 65 -4.99 9.94 -19.04
C CYS A 65 -4.85 8.99 -20.24
N VAL A 66 -4.32 9.53 -21.34
CA VAL A 66 -4.08 8.81 -22.61
C VAL A 66 -2.63 8.30 -22.74
N MET A 67 -1.87 8.27 -21.64
CA MET A 67 -0.51 7.70 -21.59
C MET A 67 0.51 8.31 -22.57
N THR A 68 0.42 9.62 -22.87
CA THR A 68 1.39 10.30 -23.75
C THR A 68 2.80 10.43 -23.16
N ARG A 69 2.95 10.25 -21.83
CA ARG A 69 4.22 10.32 -21.08
C ARG A 69 4.91 11.70 -21.14
N GLN A 70 4.13 12.76 -21.33
CA GLN A 70 4.61 14.15 -21.33
C GLN A 70 4.34 14.89 -20.01
N CYS A 71 4.07 14.16 -18.92
CA CYS A 71 3.67 14.75 -17.63
C CYS A 71 4.68 15.78 -17.09
N HIS A 72 5.96 15.60 -17.39
CA HIS A 72 7.06 16.49 -16.96
C HIS A 72 7.21 17.74 -17.82
N LEU A 73 6.53 17.82 -18.97
CA LEU A 73 6.65 18.93 -19.92
C LEU A 73 5.58 20.00 -19.73
N ASN A 74 4.66 19.81 -18.78
CA ASN A 74 3.50 20.68 -18.57
C ASN A 74 2.51 20.76 -19.77
N THR A 75 2.65 19.87 -20.77
CA THR A 75 1.87 19.88 -22.03
C THR A 75 0.85 18.74 -22.13
N CYS A 76 0.29 18.29 -20.99
CA CYS A 76 -0.69 17.20 -20.98
C CYS A 76 -1.90 17.53 -21.88
N PRO A 77 -2.20 16.72 -22.92
CA PRO A 77 -3.21 17.08 -23.91
C PRO A 77 -4.64 17.02 -23.37
N VAL A 78 -4.84 16.33 -22.26
CA VAL A 78 -6.14 16.02 -21.62
C VAL A 78 -6.29 16.67 -20.24
N GLY A 79 -5.41 17.61 -19.88
CA GLY A 79 -5.56 18.39 -18.65
C GLY A 79 -5.25 17.67 -17.33
N VAL A 80 -4.71 16.44 -17.36
CA VAL A 80 -4.41 15.63 -16.17
C VAL A 80 -3.17 16.11 -15.42
N ALA A 81 -2.03 16.20 -16.11
CA ALA A 81 -0.73 16.53 -15.50
C ALA A 81 -0.15 17.81 -16.11
N THR A 82 -0.83 18.93 -15.86
CA THR A 82 -0.46 20.27 -16.32
C THR A 82 -1.00 21.35 -15.39
N GLN A 83 -0.27 22.44 -15.26
CA GLN A 83 -0.67 23.65 -14.54
C GLN A 83 -1.16 24.76 -15.48
N ASP A 84 -1.02 24.58 -16.81
CA ASP A 84 -1.51 25.53 -17.81
C ASP A 84 -3.05 25.61 -17.76
N PRO A 85 -3.65 26.81 -17.55
CA PRO A 85 -5.10 26.95 -17.47
C PRO A 85 -5.87 26.48 -18.72
N ALA A 86 -5.35 26.72 -19.92
CA ALA A 86 -6.00 26.34 -21.18
C ALA A 86 -5.96 24.82 -21.41
N LEU A 87 -4.91 24.14 -20.93
CA LEU A 87 -4.84 22.68 -20.97
C LEU A 87 -5.65 22.03 -19.85
N ARG A 88 -5.65 22.62 -18.64
CA ARG A 88 -6.49 22.16 -17.51
C ARG A 88 -7.98 22.21 -17.84
N ALA A 89 -8.41 23.21 -18.62
CA ALA A 89 -9.80 23.29 -19.10
C ALA A 89 -10.24 22.09 -19.96
N ARG A 90 -9.31 21.25 -20.43
CA ARG A 90 -9.58 20.02 -21.19
C ARG A 90 -9.82 18.79 -20.30
N PHE A 91 -9.65 18.91 -18.98
CA PHE A 91 -9.86 17.79 -18.07
C PHE A 91 -11.35 17.46 -17.96
N THR A 92 -11.72 16.23 -18.32
CA THR A 92 -13.10 15.73 -18.30
C THR A 92 -13.32 14.63 -17.25
N GLY A 93 -12.32 14.33 -16.43
CA GLY A 93 -12.41 13.29 -15.42
C GLY A 93 -13.39 13.66 -14.32
N THR A 94 -14.19 12.70 -13.86
CA THR A 94 -15.13 12.91 -12.74
C THR A 94 -14.84 11.94 -11.59
N PRO A 95 -15.25 12.26 -10.35
CA PRO A 95 -15.18 11.33 -9.23
C PRO A 95 -15.85 9.99 -9.53
N GLU A 96 -16.99 10.00 -10.24
CA GLU A 96 -17.76 8.81 -10.61
C GLU A 96 -16.95 7.85 -11.48
N MET A 97 -16.07 8.36 -12.36
CA MET A 97 -15.19 7.51 -13.17
C MET A 97 -14.25 6.68 -12.29
N VAL A 98 -13.69 7.27 -11.23
CA VAL A 98 -12.83 6.55 -10.28
C VAL A 98 -13.64 5.57 -9.43
N VAL A 99 -14.81 5.99 -8.95
CA VAL A 99 -15.74 5.13 -8.20
C VAL A 99 -16.12 3.91 -9.02
N ASN A 100 -16.48 4.10 -10.29
CA ASN A 100 -16.85 3.00 -11.20
C ASN A 100 -15.66 2.06 -11.44
N TYR A 101 -14.46 2.60 -11.70
CA TYR A 101 -13.25 1.80 -11.85
C TYR A 101 -12.97 0.92 -10.62
N LEU A 102 -12.96 1.50 -9.42
CA LEU A 102 -12.72 0.74 -8.19
C LEU A 102 -13.87 -0.23 -7.87
N THR A 103 -15.10 0.09 -8.27
CA THR A 103 -16.25 -0.82 -8.15
C THR A 103 -16.08 -2.06 -9.03
N PHE A 104 -15.58 -1.90 -10.26
CA PHE A 104 -15.28 -3.04 -11.14
C PHE A 104 -14.11 -3.87 -10.62
N VAL A 105 -13.05 -3.25 -10.13
CA VAL A 105 -11.95 -3.98 -9.45
C VAL A 105 -12.49 -4.78 -8.27
N ALA A 106 -13.34 -4.18 -7.44
CA ALA A 106 -13.95 -4.86 -6.30
C ALA A 106 -14.87 -6.02 -6.73
N GLN A 107 -15.59 -5.88 -7.84
CA GLN A 107 -16.41 -6.96 -8.40
C GLN A 107 -15.54 -8.13 -8.88
N GLU A 108 -14.47 -7.86 -9.62
CA GLU A 108 -13.53 -8.89 -10.09
C GLU A 108 -12.87 -9.64 -8.91
N ILE A 109 -12.52 -8.93 -7.82
CA ILE A 109 -12.02 -9.56 -6.58
C ILE A 109 -13.03 -10.57 -6.04
N ARG A 110 -14.31 -10.18 -5.92
CA ARG A 110 -15.38 -11.07 -5.41
C ARG A 110 -15.58 -12.30 -6.30
N GLU A 111 -15.51 -12.12 -7.62
CA GLU A 111 -15.62 -13.23 -8.58
C GLU A 111 -14.47 -14.23 -8.44
N ILE A 112 -13.24 -13.73 -8.30
CA ILE A 112 -12.07 -14.59 -8.06
C ILE A 112 -12.19 -15.29 -6.71
N MET A 113 -12.55 -14.57 -5.65
CA MET A 113 -12.75 -15.15 -4.30
C MET A 113 -13.79 -16.27 -4.33
N ALA A 114 -14.91 -16.08 -5.02
CA ALA A 114 -15.95 -17.09 -5.18
C ALA A 114 -15.41 -18.34 -5.90
N SER A 115 -14.55 -18.17 -6.91
CA SER A 115 -13.95 -19.29 -7.66
C SER A 115 -13.00 -20.17 -6.83
N ILE A 116 -12.43 -19.63 -5.74
CA ILE A 116 -11.51 -20.34 -4.84
C ILE A 116 -12.11 -20.63 -3.46
N GLY A 117 -13.40 -20.34 -3.27
CA GLY A 117 -14.15 -20.66 -2.04
C GLY A 117 -13.88 -19.73 -0.85
N ALA A 118 -13.35 -18.52 -1.08
CA ALA A 118 -13.14 -17.52 -0.03
C ALA A 118 -14.34 -16.58 0.11
N ARG A 119 -14.72 -16.23 1.34
CA ARG A 119 -15.85 -15.32 1.61
C ARG A 119 -15.38 -13.90 1.94
N ARG A 120 -14.20 -13.79 2.53
CA ARG A 120 -13.57 -12.53 2.96
C ARG A 120 -12.18 -12.42 2.34
N LEU A 121 -11.74 -11.20 2.03
CA LEU A 121 -10.41 -11.00 1.45
C LEU A 121 -9.33 -11.41 2.45
N GLU A 122 -9.61 -11.22 3.75
CA GLU A 122 -8.79 -11.65 4.88
C GLU A 122 -8.57 -13.16 4.91
N ASP A 123 -9.48 -13.97 4.35
CA ASP A 123 -9.31 -15.42 4.22
C ASP A 123 -8.17 -15.79 3.25
N LEU A 124 -7.73 -14.84 2.42
CA LEU A 124 -6.65 -15.01 1.44
C LEU A 124 -5.30 -14.47 1.93
N ILE A 125 -5.30 -13.56 2.92
CA ILE A 125 -4.10 -12.78 3.21
C ILE A 125 -2.95 -13.69 3.69
N GLY A 126 -1.85 -13.66 2.94
CA GLY A 126 -0.66 -14.47 3.19
C GLY A 126 -0.83 -15.97 2.93
N ARG A 127 -1.90 -16.42 2.26
CA ARG A 127 -2.14 -17.84 1.93
C ARG A 127 -1.45 -18.26 0.63
N THR A 128 -0.13 -18.20 0.60
CA THR A 128 0.67 -18.56 -0.58
C THR A 128 0.46 -19.98 -1.08
N GLU A 129 -0.05 -20.90 -0.23
CA GLU A 129 -0.41 -22.26 -0.63
C GLU A 129 -1.54 -22.35 -1.66
N LEU A 130 -2.32 -21.28 -1.86
CA LEU A 130 -3.33 -21.19 -2.92
C LEU A 130 -2.73 -20.84 -4.29
N LEU A 131 -1.44 -20.46 -4.33
CA LEU A 131 -0.73 -20.17 -5.57
C LEU A 131 -0.09 -21.44 -6.13
N THR A 132 -0.29 -21.67 -7.42
CA THR A 132 0.41 -22.73 -8.16
C THR A 132 1.30 -22.11 -9.22
N ILE A 133 2.58 -22.49 -9.23
CA ILE A 133 3.53 -22.10 -10.28
C ILE A 133 3.11 -22.83 -11.56
N ARG A 134 2.90 -22.08 -12.65
CA ARG A 134 2.56 -22.67 -13.96
C ARG A 134 3.63 -23.66 -14.40
N ARG A 135 3.20 -24.74 -15.06
CA ARG A 135 4.10 -25.78 -15.60
C ARG A 135 5.15 -25.16 -16.52
N ARG A 136 6.41 -25.55 -16.35
CA ARG A 136 7.55 -24.97 -17.06
C ARG A 136 7.56 -25.32 -18.55
N ASP A 137 6.88 -26.38 -18.97
CA ASP A 137 6.91 -26.85 -20.35
C ASP A 137 6.29 -25.84 -21.32
N ASP A 138 5.26 -25.13 -20.87
CA ASP A 138 4.53 -24.11 -21.63
C ASP A 138 5.23 -22.73 -21.64
N LEU A 139 6.37 -22.60 -20.96
CA LEU A 139 7.07 -21.32 -20.80
C LEU A 139 8.18 -21.13 -21.85
N PRO A 140 8.46 -19.90 -22.29
CA PRO A 140 9.64 -19.60 -23.09
C PRO A 140 10.93 -20.03 -22.38
N ALA A 141 11.96 -20.40 -23.14
CA ALA A 141 13.22 -20.93 -22.59
C ALA A 141 13.82 -20.06 -21.47
N LYS A 142 13.80 -18.72 -21.63
CA LYS A 142 14.28 -17.77 -20.60
C LYS A 142 13.44 -17.75 -19.34
N ALA A 143 12.13 -18.00 -19.43
CA ALA A 143 11.26 -18.06 -18.25
C ALA A 143 11.48 -19.36 -17.45
N LYS A 144 11.90 -20.46 -18.11
CA LYS A 144 12.19 -21.73 -17.44
C LYS A 144 13.35 -21.65 -16.44
N THR A 145 14.20 -20.63 -16.53
CA THR A 145 15.34 -20.41 -15.61
C THR A 145 14.96 -19.70 -14.33
N VAL A 146 13.73 -19.18 -14.22
CA VAL A 146 13.27 -18.45 -13.03
C VAL A 146 12.76 -19.43 -11.99
N ASP A 147 13.27 -19.32 -10.77
CA ASP A 147 12.76 -20.05 -9.61
C ASP A 147 11.88 -19.15 -8.74
N LEU A 148 10.60 -19.50 -8.64
CA LEU A 148 9.60 -18.79 -7.83
C LEU A 148 9.32 -19.51 -6.50
N SER A 149 10.03 -20.61 -6.19
CA SER A 149 9.80 -21.41 -4.99
C SER A 149 9.89 -20.58 -3.70
N ARG A 150 10.83 -19.63 -3.65
CA ARG A 150 11.02 -18.74 -2.50
C ARG A 150 9.90 -17.72 -2.30
N LEU A 151 9.19 -17.34 -3.37
CA LEU A 151 8.06 -16.40 -3.27
C LEU A 151 6.86 -17.00 -2.55
N ILE A 152 6.63 -18.31 -2.73
CA ILE A 152 5.46 -19.00 -2.18
C ILE A 152 5.69 -19.63 -0.80
N ALA A 153 6.86 -19.39 -0.19
CA ALA A 153 7.14 -19.87 1.15
C ALA A 153 6.23 -19.19 2.20
N SER A 154 5.76 -19.96 3.18
CA SER A 154 4.86 -19.48 4.23
C SER A 154 5.51 -18.39 5.10
N GLY A 155 6.80 -18.52 5.43
CA GLY A 155 7.50 -17.61 6.34
C GLY A 155 7.32 -17.90 7.83
N GLY A 156 6.80 -19.08 8.19
CA GLY A 156 6.70 -19.55 9.57
C GLY A 156 5.28 -19.77 10.09
N GLU A 157 5.15 -19.94 11.40
CA GLU A 157 3.87 -20.02 12.12
C GLU A 157 3.42 -18.64 12.62
N GLY A 158 2.21 -18.55 13.17
CA GLY A 158 1.65 -17.30 13.70
C GLY A 158 0.86 -16.46 12.68
N PRO A 159 0.48 -15.22 13.06
CA PRO A 159 -0.41 -14.36 12.29
C PRO A 159 0.07 -14.10 10.86
N ARG A 160 -0.88 -13.95 9.93
CA ARG A 160 -0.61 -13.64 8.52
C ARG A 160 -0.92 -12.20 8.14
N TYR A 161 -1.67 -11.50 8.99
CA TYR A 161 -2.14 -10.14 8.78
C TYR A 161 -2.12 -9.37 10.12
N HIS A 162 -2.36 -8.06 10.04
CA HIS A 162 -2.33 -7.14 11.17
C HIS A 162 -3.52 -7.38 12.10
N LEU A 163 -3.27 -7.47 13.41
CA LEU A 163 -4.30 -7.73 14.41
C LEU A 163 -4.41 -6.64 15.47
N ARG A 164 -3.43 -5.72 15.53
CA ARG A 164 -3.40 -4.66 16.54
C ARG A 164 -4.13 -3.42 16.03
N PRO A 165 -4.87 -2.68 16.87
CA PRO A 165 -5.57 -1.47 16.40
C PRO A 165 -4.63 -0.27 16.26
N ARG A 166 -3.66 -0.12 17.17
CA ARG A 166 -2.68 0.98 17.18
C ARG A 166 -1.38 0.48 17.79
N ASN A 167 -0.27 0.86 17.18
CA ASN A 167 1.07 0.65 17.74
C ASN A 167 1.39 1.82 18.68
N ASP A 168 0.76 1.84 19.85
CA ASP A 168 1.02 2.84 20.87
C ASP A 168 2.40 2.63 21.49
N TRP A 169 3.12 3.72 21.73
CA TRP A 169 4.41 3.69 22.39
C TRP A 169 4.21 3.37 23.88
N GLU A 170 4.82 2.30 24.36
CA GLU A 170 4.73 1.85 25.76
C GLU A 170 5.79 2.49 26.68
N GLY A 171 6.61 3.43 26.19
CA GLY A 171 7.65 4.08 26.99
C GLY A 171 7.18 5.34 27.72
N ASP A 172 8.12 6.01 28.36
CA ASP A 172 7.86 7.23 29.13
C ASP A 172 7.22 8.33 28.28
N GLN A 173 6.33 9.11 28.91
CA GLN A 173 5.68 10.25 28.27
C GLN A 173 6.72 11.28 27.80
N PRO A 174 6.63 11.76 26.55
CA PRO A 174 7.48 12.84 26.06
C PRO A 174 7.39 14.09 26.94
N LEU A 175 8.46 14.88 26.95
CA LEU A 175 8.47 16.18 27.65
C LEU A 175 7.31 17.08 27.18
N ASP A 176 6.94 16.98 25.90
CA ASP A 176 5.83 17.69 25.28
C ASP A 176 4.48 17.42 25.96
N ASP A 177 4.22 16.21 26.46
CA ASP A 177 2.97 15.91 27.19
C ASP A 177 2.88 16.75 28.47
N ARG A 178 4.00 16.88 29.18
CA ARG A 178 4.11 17.75 30.35
C ARG A 178 3.98 19.23 29.98
N ILE A 179 4.60 19.66 28.89
CA ILE A 179 4.48 21.04 28.40
C ILE A 179 3.03 21.35 28.05
N LEU A 180 2.32 20.44 27.38
CA LEU A 180 0.92 20.57 27.02
C LEU A 180 0.02 20.62 28.25
N GLU A 181 0.30 19.80 29.26
CA GLU A 181 -0.45 19.81 30.52
C GLU A 181 -0.24 21.13 31.28
N GLU A 182 1.00 21.59 31.43
CA GLU A 182 1.32 22.88 32.05
C GLU A 182 0.82 24.09 31.23
N GLY A 183 0.67 23.91 29.90
CA GLY A 183 0.23 24.93 28.96
C GLY A 183 -1.25 24.92 28.64
N ARG A 184 -2.03 23.94 29.14
CA ARG A 184 -3.44 23.75 28.80
C ARG A 184 -4.25 25.04 28.97
N GLU A 185 -4.13 25.69 30.12
CA GLU A 185 -4.87 26.91 30.42
C GLU A 185 -4.46 28.08 29.50
N ALA A 186 -3.16 28.22 29.23
CA ALA A 186 -2.64 29.27 28.36
C ALA A 186 -3.13 29.09 26.92
N ILE A 187 -3.21 27.85 26.44
CA ILE A 187 -3.77 27.52 25.12
C ILE A 187 -5.26 27.85 25.08
N GLU A 188 -6.03 27.36 26.06
CA GLU A 188 -7.49 27.57 26.13
C GLU A 188 -7.85 29.06 26.21
N ARG A 189 -7.09 29.84 26.98
CA ARG A 189 -7.33 31.27 27.21
C ARG A 189 -6.57 32.18 26.24
N ARG A 190 -5.75 31.61 25.34
CA ARG A 190 -4.86 32.33 24.40
C ARG A 190 -3.97 33.36 25.11
N GLN A 191 -3.42 32.97 26.25
CA GLN A 191 -2.56 33.83 27.07
C GLN A 191 -1.08 33.51 26.85
N PRO A 192 -0.18 34.50 27.01
CA PRO A 192 1.26 34.25 26.98
C PRO A 192 1.67 33.30 28.11
N LEU A 193 2.54 32.33 27.79
CA LEU A 193 3.13 31.40 28.75
C LEU A 193 4.65 31.36 28.55
N GLN A 194 5.39 31.44 29.66
CA GLN A 194 6.83 31.24 29.66
C GLN A 194 7.20 30.16 30.68
N ARG A 195 7.99 29.18 30.24
CA ARG A 195 8.49 28.05 31.05
C ARG A 195 9.91 27.70 30.64
N SER A 196 10.64 27.09 31.55
CA SER A 196 12.02 26.63 31.32
C SER A 196 12.13 25.17 31.77
N TYR A 197 12.63 24.31 30.90
CA TYR A 197 12.79 22.88 31.17
C TYR A 197 14.25 22.48 31.01
N ARG A 198 14.68 21.51 31.83
CA ARG A 198 15.98 20.86 31.63
C ARG A 198 15.82 19.78 30.57
N ILE A 199 16.65 19.83 29.54
CA ILE A 199 16.64 18.84 28.46
C ILE A 199 17.81 17.85 28.58
N CYS A 200 17.60 16.62 28.12
CA CYS A 200 18.62 15.59 27.98
C CYS A 200 18.28 14.69 26.78
N ASN A 201 19.18 13.78 26.43
CA ASN A 201 19.09 12.94 25.23
C ASN A 201 17.89 11.96 25.21
N VAL A 202 17.21 11.75 26.34
CA VAL A 202 15.99 10.93 26.39
C VAL A 202 14.73 11.70 26.03
N HIS A 203 14.74 13.05 26.11
CA HIS A 203 13.62 13.87 25.68
C HIS A 203 13.59 13.94 24.15
N ARG A 204 12.82 13.04 23.56
CA ARG A 204 12.63 12.87 22.12
C ARG A 204 11.14 13.00 21.81
N THR A 205 10.86 13.51 20.62
CA THR A 205 9.50 13.62 20.05
C THR A 205 9.04 12.29 19.44
#